data_AF-A0A7W0S0K3-F1
#
_entry.id   AF-A0A7W0S0K3-F1
#
_cell.length_a   1.000
_cell.length_b   1.000
_cell.length_c   1.000
_cell.angle_alpha   90.00
_cell.angle_beta   90.00
_cell.angle_gamma   90.00
#
_symmetry.space_group_name_H-M   'P 1'
#
loop_
_entity.id
_entity.type
_entity.pdbx_description
1 polymer ?
#
loop_
_entity_poly.entity_id
_entity_poly.type
_entity_poly.pdbx_seq_one_letter_code
_entity_poly.pdbx_strand_id
1 'polypeptide(L)'
;MPVLPLAEPYSFRLSTERLRAWGPDLATLWHEDGVLRVVGGREVRIEETPGGVRVEPLAGDVEPIVRHLLGAPFDLAAFAAFAAEEPVLAPVVDRLRGLRPLLLPDPFEALVTSITAQQVSLFAATAVRNRLIERYGKRAGHAFAFPAPERLAAVEPEELVALGFSRRKAEYVVGLARLSPTLDGLAALPDEEVKARLRAIRGLGEWTADWFLARHLGRPQAWPAGDLGVRKAVSAFYGGGRELSTEEVRGMGARFAPFQNLTVHYLLVAGRLP
;
A
#
# COMPACT_ATOMS: atom_id res chain seq x y z
N MET A 1 -16.17 13.16 17.04
CA MET A 1 -14.85 12.73 16.51
C MET A 1 -13.85 13.88 16.50
N PRO A 2 -12.72 13.78 17.22
CA PRO A 2 -11.60 14.71 17.13
C PRO A 2 -11.01 14.76 15.70
N VAL A 3 -10.42 15.90 15.35
CA VAL A 3 -9.83 16.15 14.02
C VAL A 3 -8.33 15.89 14.07
N LEU A 4 -7.85 15.05 13.15
CA LEU A 4 -6.44 14.86 12.83
C LEU A 4 -6.08 15.75 11.64
N PRO A 5 -5.28 16.81 11.82
CA PRO A 5 -4.93 17.71 10.73
C PRO A 5 -3.97 17.04 9.76
N LEU A 6 -4.18 17.32 8.47
CA LEU A 6 -3.35 16.87 7.35
C LEU A 6 -2.93 18.07 6.52
N ALA A 7 -1.72 18.05 5.98
CA ALA A 7 -1.25 19.12 5.11
C ALA A 7 -2.12 19.21 3.84
N GLU A 8 -2.59 20.41 3.52
CA GLU A 8 -3.35 20.71 2.31
C GLU A 8 -2.42 20.92 1.10
N PRO A 9 -2.86 20.66 -0.15
CA PRO A 9 -4.17 20.10 -0.50
C PRO A 9 -4.27 18.62 -0.11
N TYR A 10 -5.42 18.20 0.41
CA TYR A 10 -5.74 16.81 0.70
C TYR A 10 -7.16 16.46 0.27
N SER A 11 -7.31 15.37 -0.50
CA SER A 11 -8.60 14.80 -0.86
C SER A 11 -8.70 13.41 -0.25
N PHE A 12 -9.56 13.27 0.77
CA PHE A 12 -9.81 11.97 1.40
C PHE A 12 -10.42 11.00 0.39
N ARG A 13 -11.39 11.49 -0.40
CA ARG A 13 -12.09 10.68 -1.41
C ARG A 13 -11.14 10.12 -2.48
N LEU A 14 -10.23 10.92 -3.03
CA LEU A 14 -9.24 10.46 -4.01
C LEU A 14 -8.22 9.51 -3.38
N SER A 15 -7.70 9.86 -2.21
CA SER A 15 -6.70 9.06 -1.47
C SER A 15 -7.19 7.66 -1.14
N THR A 16 -8.49 7.53 -0.85
CA THR A 16 -9.13 6.26 -0.45
C THR A 16 -9.82 5.52 -1.60
N GLU A 17 -9.76 6.03 -2.84
CA GLU A 17 -10.41 5.42 -4.00
C GLU A 17 -10.06 3.94 -4.18
N ARG A 18 -8.79 3.62 -3.93
CA ARG A 18 -8.26 2.27 -4.01
C ARG A 18 -9.04 1.25 -3.16
N LEU A 19 -9.60 1.67 -2.02
CA LEU A 19 -10.34 0.79 -1.11
C LEU A 19 -11.69 0.33 -1.68
N ARG A 20 -12.12 0.93 -2.81
CA ARG A 20 -13.36 0.61 -3.52
C ARG A 20 -13.11 -0.04 -4.88
N ALA A 21 -11.86 -0.16 -5.31
CA ALA A 21 -11.52 -0.55 -6.68
C ALA A 21 -11.57 -2.06 -6.95
N TRP A 22 -11.28 -2.92 -5.95
CA TRP A 22 -11.12 -4.37 -6.16
C TRP A 22 -11.86 -5.24 -5.15
N GLY A 23 -12.96 -4.71 -4.62
CA GLY A 23 -13.72 -5.31 -3.52
C GLY A 23 -13.29 -4.77 -2.15
N PRO A 24 -14.04 -5.11 -1.08
CA PRO A 24 -13.73 -4.64 0.27
C PRO A 24 -12.39 -5.20 0.73
N ASP A 25 -11.64 -4.45 1.53
CA ASP A 25 -10.49 -4.96 2.29
C ASP A 25 -10.88 -4.98 3.77
N LEU A 26 -11.01 -6.17 4.37
CA LEU A 26 -11.53 -6.27 5.73
C LEU A 26 -10.60 -5.70 6.82
N ALA A 27 -9.32 -5.50 6.51
CA ALA A 27 -8.37 -4.86 7.42
C ALA A 27 -8.33 -3.34 7.29
N THR A 28 -8.70 -2.81 6.12
CA THR A 28 -8.84 -1.37 5.85
C THR A 28 -10.12 -1.14 5.04
N LEU A 29 -11.24 -1.17 5.75
CA LEU A 29 -12.56 -1.31 5.14
C LEU A 29 -13.13 0.06 4.79
N TRP A 30 -13.47 0.29 3.53
CA TRP A 30 -14.38 1.37 3.18
C TRP A 30 -15.81 0.99 3.64
N HIS A 31 -16.42 1.81 4.49
CA HIS A 31 -17.77 1.58 5.01
C HIS A 31 -18.53 2.91 5.08
N GLU A 32 -19.70 2.96 4.45
CA GLU A 32 -20.48 4.18 4.24
C GLU A 32 -19.62 5.27 3.55
N ASP A 33 -19.27 6.32 4.28
CA ASP A 33 -18.48 7.47 3.82
C ASP A 33 -17.12 7.58 4.51
N GLY A 34 -16.68 6.52 5.20
CA GLY A 34 -15.44 6.49 5.95
C GLY A 34 -14.59 5.25 5.71
N VAL A 35 -13.43 5.24 6.36
CA VAL A 35 -12.54 4.08 6.45
C VAL A 35 -12.57 3.55 7.87
N LEU A 36 -12.76 2.24 8.01
CA LEU A 36 -12.70 1.51 9.26
C LEU A 36 -11.43 0.67 9.31
N ARG A 37 -10.72 0.72 10.44
CA ARG A 37 -9.55 -0.13 10.72
C ARG A 37 -9.53 -0.52 12.18
N VAL A 38 -9.07 -1.72 12.50
CA VAL A 38 -8.92 -2.15 13.89
C VAL A 38 -7.52 -1.82 14.40
N VAL A 39 -7.43 -1.04 15.47
CA VAL A 39 -6.18 -0.65 16.13
C VAL A 39 -6.28 -0.93 17.63
N GLY A 40 -5.31 -1.66 18.19
CA GLY A 40 -5.34 -2.04 19.60
C GLY A 40 -6.61 -2.80 19.99
N GLY A 41 -7.18 -3.59 19.07
CA GLY A 41 -8.42 -4.34 19.28
C GLY A 41 -9.71 -3.52 19.23
N ARG A 42 -9.65 -2.24 18.86
CA ARG A 42 -10.80 -1.32 18.76
C ARG A 42 -11.03 -0.93 17.31
N GLU A 43 -12.28 -0.84 16.90
CA GLU A 43 -12.61 -0.23 15.61
C GLU A 43 -12.33 1.28 15.66
N VAL A 44 -11.58 1.75 14.67
CA VAL A 44 -11.27 3.16 14.43
C VAL A 44 -11.94 3.58 13.15
N ARG A 45 -12.75 4.63 13.24
CA ARG A 45 -13.39 5.27 12.09
C ARG A 45 -12.63 6.52 11.68
N ILE A 46 -12.39 6.66 10.38
CA ILE A 46 -11.71 7.79 9.75
C ILE A 46 -12.64 8.37 8.70
N GLU A 47 -12.98 9.66 8.82
CA GLU A 47 -13.89 10.35 7.90
C GLU A 47 -13.29 11.65 7.40
N GLU A 48 -13.69 12.08 6.20
CA GLU A 48 -13.34 13.38 5.65
C GLU A 48 -13.86 14.53 6.53
N THR A 49 -13.05 15.58 6.67
CA THR A 49 -13.46 16.86 7.25
C THR A 49 -12.58 17.97 6.67
N PRO A 50 -13.04 19.23 6.60
CA PRO A 50 -12.16 20.32 6.21
C PRO A 50 -10.88 20.37 7.06
N GLY A 51 -9.71 20.47 6.41
CA GLY A 51 -8.40 20.55 7.07
C GLY A 51 -7.80 19.22 7.54
N GLY A 52 -8.42 18.07 7.23
CA GLY A 52 -7.85 16.76 7.55
C GLY A 52 -8.88 15.63 7.58
N VAL A 53 -8.85 14.85 8.67
CA VAL A 53 -9.81 13.75 8.89
C VAL A 53 -10.34 13.76 10.32
N ARG A 54 -11.59 13.36 10.51
CA ARG A 54 -12.12 13.01 11.83
C ARG A 54 -11.75 11.57 12.15
N VAL A 55 -11.22 11.32 13.34
CA VAL A 55 -10.80 9.98 13.78
C VAL A 55 -11.47 9.64 15.10
N GLU A 56 -12.09 8.48 15.24
CA GLU A 56 -12.71 8.03 16.48
C GLU A 56 -12.54 6.54 16.72
N PRO A 57 -11.97 6.12 17.87
CA PRO A 57 -11.29 6.97 18.86
C PRO A 57 -9.92 7.47 18.34
N LEU A 58 -9.55 8.72 18.61
CA LEU A 58 -8.19 9.24 18.39
C LEU A 58 -7.38 9.13 19.70
N ALA A 59 -6.87 7.94 19.97
CA ALA A 59 -5.95 7.69 21.08
C ALA A 59 -4.48 7.80 20.63
N GLY A 60 -3.55 7.89 21.58
CA GLY A 60 -2.12 8.08 21.28
C GLY A 60 -1.49 6.94 20.47
N ASP A 61 -2.01 5.72 20.59
CA ASP A 61 -1.59 4.57 19.78
C ASP A 61 -2.23 4.55 18.37
N VAL A 62 -3.34 5.27 18.18
CA VAL A 62 -4.09 5.34 16.92
C VAL A 62 -3.51 6.41 15.99
N GLU A 63 -3.17 7.58 16.51
CA GLU A 63 -2.74 8.72 15.68
C GLU A 63 -1.57 8.38 14.74
N PRO A 64 -0.45 7.77 15.18
CA PRO A 64 0.68 7.48 14.30
C PRO A 64 0.31 6.51 13.18
N ILE A 65 -0.54 5.51 13.48
CA ILE A 65 -1.02 4.51 12.52
C ILE A 65 -1.90 5.17 11.46
N VAL A 66 -2.81 6.07 11.87
CA VAL A 66 -3.70 6.77 10.94
C VAL A 66 -2.91 7.77 10.08
N ARG A 67 -1.97 8.52 10.66
CA ARG A 67 -1.08 9.40 9.88
C ARG A 67 -0.30 8.60 8.83
N HIS A 68 0.28 7.47 9.22
CA HIS A 68 1.00 6.61 8.29
C HIS A 68 0.09 6.06 7.20
N LEU A 69 -1.05 5.46 7.57
CA LEU A 69 -2.06 4.94 6.64
C LEU A 69 -2.45 5.99 5.59
N LEU A 70 -2.70 7.22 6.02
CA LEU A 70 -3.10 8.32 5.14
C LEU A 70 -1.93 8.96 4.40
N GLY A 71 -0.73 8.37 4.45
CA GLY A 71 0.44 8.79 3.69
C GLY A 71 1.07 10.09 4.16
N ALA A 72 0.90 10.47 5.43
CA ALA A 72 1.47 11.70 6.01
C ALA A 72 2.98 11.91 5.77
N PRO A 73 3.82 10.86 5.65
CA PRO A 73 5.23 11.04 5.28
C PRO A 73 5.48 11.65 3.89
N PHE A 74 4.49 11.67 3.00
CA PHE A 74 4.65 12.22 1.65
C PHE A 74 4.58 13.75 1.65
N ASP A 75 5.63 14.39 1.12
CA ASP A 75 5.66 15.82 0.84
C ASP A 75 4.97 16.15 -0.50
N LEU A 76 3.65 16.39 -0.43
CA LEU A 76 2.86 16.73 -1.62
C LEU A 76 3.17 18.12 -2.18
N ALA A 77 3.64 19.05 -1.34
CA ALA A 77 3.95 20.40 -1.79
C ALA A 77 5.22 20.39 -2.66
N ALA A 78 6.27 19.71 -2.19
CA ALA A 78 7.49 19.55 -2.98
C ALA A 78 7.25 18.71 -4.23
N PHE A 79 6.42 17.66 -4.15
CA PHE A 79 6.03 16.88 -5.34
C PHE A 79 5.25 17.71 -6.36
N ALA A 80 4.30 18.54 -5.93
CA ALA A 80 3.56 19.40 -6.83
C ALA A 80 4.47 20.43 -7.52
N ALA A 81 5.42 21.02 -6.79
CA ALA A 81 6.41 21.93 -7.36
C ALA A 81 7.30 21.23 -8.41
N PHE A 82 7.75 19.99 -8.12
CA PHE A 82 8.48 19.18 -9.10
C PHE A 82 7.62 18.84 -10.32
N ALA A 83 6.38 18.40 -10.11
CA ALA A 83 5.49 17.95 -11.18
C ALA A 83 5.07 19.10 -12.11
N ALA A 84 5.00 20.33 -11.62
CA ALA A 84 4.69 21.51 -12.42
C ALA A 84 5.70 21.75 -13.57
N GLU A 85 6.96 21.34 -13.36
CA GLU A 85 8.03 21.42 -14.37
C GLU A 85 8.11 20.15 -15.25
N GLU A 86 7.28 19.13 -14.99
CA GLU A 86 7.21 17.89 -15.76
C GLU A 86 5.98 17.91 -16.70
N PRO A 87 6.13 18.09 -18.02
CA PRO A 87 5.00 18.37 -18.92
C PRO A 87 3.88 17.33 -18.92
N VAL A 88 4.23 16.06 -18.64
CA VAL A 88 3.27 14.96 -18.57
C VAL A 88 2.66 14.82 -17.17
N LEU A 89 3.42 15.10 -16.10
CA LEU A 89 2.91 15.00 -14.73
C LEU A 89 2.07 16.20 -14.32
N ALA A 90 2.41 17.41 -14.75
CA ALA A 90 1.67 18.62 -14.41
C ALA A 90 0.14 18.46 -14.55
N PRO A 91 -0.41 18.09 -15.74
CA PRO A 91 -1.86 17.90 -15.89
C PRO A 91 -2.41 16.73 -15.06
N VAL A 92 -1.60 15.70 -14.80
CA VAL A 92 -2.00 14.55 -13.97
C VAL A 92 -2.14 14.98 -12.50
N VAL A 93 -1.17 15.73 -11.99
CA VAL A 93 -1.16 16.22 -10.61
C VAL A 93 -2.26 17.24 -10.38
N ASP A 94 -2.52 18.12 -11.34
CA ASP A 94 -3.63 19.08 -11.28
C ASP A 94 -4.99 18.39 -11.24
N ARG A 95 -5.20 17.38 -12.11
CA ARG A 95 -6.45 16.58 -12.10
C ARG A 95 -6.65 15.82 -10.79
N LEU A 96 -5.56 15.32 -10.20
CA LEU A 96 -5.56 14.53 -8.97
C LEU A 96 -5.14 15.36 -7.75
N ARG A 97 -5.42 16.66 -7.75
CA ARG A 97 -4.99 17.58 -6.68
C ARG A 97 -5.47 17.08 -5.32
N GLY A 98 -4.52 16.95 -4.39
CA GLY A 98 -4.77 16.44 -3.04
C GLY A 98 -4.78 14.92 -2.89
N LEU A 99 -4.53 14.15 -3.96
CA LEU A 99 -4.28 12.71 -3.85
C LEU A 99 -3.06 12.45 -2.95
N ARG A 100 -3.27 11.73 -1.85
CA ARG A 100 -2.20 11.18 -1.02
C ARG A 100 -2.30 9.66 -1.02
N PRO A 101 -1.32 8.93 -1.56
CA PRO A 101 -1.41 7.48 -1.61
C PRO A 101 -1.48 6.87 -0.21
N LEU A 102 -2.38 5.89 -0.01
CA LEU A 102 -2.42 5.13 1.23
C LEU A 102 -1.16 4.27 1.39
N LEU A 103 -0.67 4.20 2.62
CA LEU A 103 0.36 3.26 3.04
C LEU A 103 -0.25 2.13 3.88
N LEU A 104 0.49 1.03 4.02
CA LEU A 104 0.17 -0.09 4.89
C LEU A 104 0.96 0.08 6.20
N PRO A 105 0.31 0.33 7.35
CA PRO A 105 1.01 0.64 8.60
C PRO A 105 1.82 -0.51 9.19
N ASP A 106 1.43 -1.75 8.94
CA ASP A 106 2.08 -2.93 9.51
C ASP A 106 2.97 -3.63 8.46
N PRO A 107 4.25 -3.93 8.78
CA PRO A 107 5.18 -4.52 7.82
C PRO A 107 4.78 -5.95 7.43
N PHE A 108 4.25 -6.73 8.37
CA PHE A 108 3.83 -8.10 8.11
C PHE A 108 2.59 -8.13 7.19
N GLU A 109 1.57 -7.32 7.49
CA GLU A 109 0.40 -7.09 6.65
C GLU A 109 0.81 -6.65 5.24
N ALA A 110 1.79 -5.75 5.12
CA ALA A 110 2.27 -5.27 3.82
C ALA A 110 2.90 -6.38 2.97
N LEU A 111 3.70 -7.24 3.59
CA LEU A 111 4.34 -8.36 2.91
C LEU A 111 3.36 -9.48 2.58
N VAL A 112 2.44 -9.83 3.49
CA VAL A 112 1.36 -10.81 3.18
C VAL A 112 0.47 -10.28 2.06
N THR A 113 0.12 -8.99 2.08
CA THR A 113 -0.62 -8.33 1.00
C THR A 113 0.12 -8.46 -0.34
N SER A 114 1.44 -8.26 -0.35
CA SER A 114 2.27 -8.45 -1.54
C SER A 114 2.28 -9.90 -2.00
N ILE A 115 2.51 -10.88 -1.10
CA ILE A 115 2.49 -12.32 -1.41
C ILE A 115 1.14 -12.73 -2.05
N THR A 116 0.01 -12.27 -1.48
CA THR A 116 -1.32 -12.58 -2.03
C THR A 116 -1.48 -12.06 -3.46
N ALA A 117 -0.92 -10.88 -3.77
CA ALA A 117 -1.04 -10.22 -5.06
C ALA A 117 -0.07 -10.73 -6.16
N GLN A 118 0.96 -11.50 -5.81
CA GLN A 118 1.93 -12.02 -6.80
C GLN A 118 1.22 -12.84 -7.90
N GLN A 119 1.48 -12.54 -9.17
CA GLN A 119 1.06 -13.34 -10.33
C GLN A 119 -0.46 -13.59 -10.45
N VAL A 120 -1.32 -12.74 -9.87
CA VAL A 120 -2.78 -12.85 -9.95
C VAL A 120 -3.43 -11.46 -10.11
N SER A 121 -4.73 -11.42 -10.44
CA SER A 121 -5.47 -10.16 -10.44
C SER A 121 -5.65 -9.62 -9.01
N LEU A 122 -5.80 -8.30 -8.88
CA LEU A 122 -6.05 -7.67 -7.58
C LEU A 122 -7.40 -8.08 -6.97
N PHE A 123 -8.42 -8.37 -7.79
CA PHE A 123 -9.69 -8.95 -7.32
C PHE A 123 -9.48 -10.32 -6.67
N ALA A 124 -8.72 -11.22 -7.32
CA ALA A 124 -8.43 -12.55 -6.77
C ALA A 124 -7.58 -12.45 -5.49
N ALA A 125 -6.58 -11.56 -5.49
CA ALA A 125 -5.74 -11.31 -4.32
C ALA A 125 -6.54 -10.79 -3.12
N THR A 126 -7.42 -9.80 -3.32
CA THR A 126 -8.29 -9.25 -2.27
C THR A 126 -9.27 -10.31 -1.75
N ALA A 127 -9.87 -11.12 -2.62
CA ALA A 127 -10.77 -12.19 -2.19
C ALA A 127 -10.07 -13.26 -1.32
N VAL A 128 -8.87 -13.70 -1.72
CA VAL A 128 -8.05 -14.65 -0.93
C VAL A 128 -7.64 -14.03 0.41
N ARG A 129 -7.20 -12.76 0.40
CA ARG A 129 -6.81 -12.02 1.61
C ARG A 129 -7.98 -11.84 2.58
N ASN A 130 -9.19 -11.55 2.10
CA ASN A 130 -10.36 -11.44 2.97
C ASN A 130 -10.70 -12.77 3.65
N ARG A 131 -10.64 -13.91 2.95
CA ARG A 131 -10.85 -15.22 3.59
C ARG A 131 -9.80 -15.52 4.67
N LEU A 132 -8.55 -15.09 4.47
CA LEU A 132 -7.50 -15.16 5.51
C LEU A 132 -7.87 -14.31 6.73
N ILE A 133 -8.29 -13.06 6.49
CA ILE A 133 -8.66 -12.11 7.55
C ILE A 133 -9.90 -12.59 8.32
N GLU A 134 -10.93 -13.10 7.63
CA GLU A 134 -12.12 -13.67 8.27
C GLU A 134 -11.79 -14.88 9.13
N ARG A 135 -10.89 -15.76 8.65
CA ARG A 135 -10.55 -17.00 9.35
C ARG A 135 -9.61 -16.79 10.54
N TYR A 136 -8.63 -15.91 10.41
CA TYR A 136 -7.53 -15.77 11.37
C TYR A 136 -7.37 -14.38 11.98
N GLY A 137 -8.08 -13.38 11.47
CA GLY A 137 -8.13 -12.04 12.03
C GLY A 137 -9.05 -11.95 13.23
N LYS A 138 -9.11 -10.77 13.85
CA LYS A 138 -9.99 -10.50 15.00
C LYS A 138 -10.98 -9.42 14.64
N ARG A 139 -12.27 -9.74 14.63
CA ARG A 139 -13.33 -8.77 14.34
C ARG A 139 -13.48 -7.78 15.50
N ALA A 140 -13.60 -6.49 15.17
CA ALA A 140 -14.05 -5.45 16.09
C ALA A 140 -15.00 -4.53 15.32
N GLY A 141 -16.28 -4.52 15.69
CA GLY A 141 -17.31 -3.82 14.91
C GLY A 141 -17.51 -4.45 13.54
N HIS A 142 -17.37 -3.65 12.49
CA HIS A 142 -17.49 -4.03 11.09
C HIS A 142 -16.16 -4.47 10.48
N ALA A 143 -15.04 -3.93 10.95
CA ALA A 143 -13.71 -4.25 10.46
C ALA A 143 -13.04 -5.41 11.23
N PHE A 144 -11.89 -5.86 10.71
CA PHE A 144 -11.07 -6.90 11.30
C PHE A 144 -9.65 -6.38 11.54
N ALA A 145 -9.06 -6.74 12.68
CA ALA A 145 -7.62 -6.70 12.84
C ALA A 145 -7.02 -7.79 11.94
N PHE A 146 -5.96 -7.42 11.21
CA PHE A 146 -5.20 -8.37 10.39
C PHE A 146 -4.68 -9.53 11.27
N PRO A 147 -4.59 -10.77 10.74
CA PRO A 147 -4.06 -11.89 11.50
C PRO A 147 -2.67 -11.60 12.07
N ALA A 148 -2.49 -11.84 13.37
CA ALA A 148 -1.20 -11.67 14.02
C ALA A 148 -0.18 -12.70 13.48
N PRO A 149 1.12 -12.36 13.36
CA PRO A 149 2.14 -13.28 12.91
C PRO A 149 2.17 -14.58 13.72
N GLU A 150 2.05 -14.51 15.05
CA GLU A 150 2.08 -15.68 15.93
C GLU A 150 0.92 -16.64 15.62
N ARG A 151 -0.23 -16.10 15.22
CA ARG A 151 -1.39 -16.90 14.83
C ARG A 151 -1.12 -17.65 13.53
N LEU A 152 -0.50 -17.00 12.54
CA LEU A 152 -0.21 -17.62 11.24
C LEU A 152 1.04 -18.52 11.27
N ALA A 153 1.97 -18.31 12.20
CA ALA A 153 3.16 -19.15 12.37
C ALA A 153 2.82 -20.58 12.81
N ALA A 154 1.69 -20.75 13.51
CA ALA A 154 1.15 -22.01 14.02
C ALA A 154 0.16 -22.70 13.06
N VAL A 155 -0.10 -22.12 11.89
CA VAL A 155 -1.02 -22.67 10.87
C VAL A 155 -0.25 -23.61 9.95
N GLU A 156 -0.88 -24.71 9.56
CA GLU A 156 -0.34 -25.58 8.52
C GLU A 156 -0.64 -25.00 7.12
N PRO A 157 0.31 -25.02 6.16
CA PRO A 157 0.09 -24.45 4.82
C PRO A 157 -1.18 -24.96 4.11
N GLU A 158 -1.57 -26.21 4.35
CA GLU A 158 -2.79 -26.83 3.85
C GLU A 158 -4.05 -26.06 4.24
N GLU A 159 -4.09 -25.48 5.43
CA GLU A 159 -5.23 -24.67 5.87
C GLU A 159 -5.34 -23.37 5.06
N LEU A 160 -4.22 -22.76 4.67
CA LEU A 160 -4.24 -21.60 3.78
C LEU A 160 -4.59 -21.98 2.34
N VAL A 161 -4.15 -23.15 1.88
CA VAL A 161 -4.57 -23.69 0.57
C VAL A 161 -6.09 -23.85 0.51
N ALA A 162 -6.73 -24.32 1.59
CA ALA A 162 -8.19 -24.41 1.68
C ALA A 162 -8.89 -23.03 1.59
N LEU A 163 -8.18 -21.93 1.89
CA LEU A 163 -8.66 -20.56 1.69
C LEU A 163 -8.35 -20.01 0.29
N GLY A 164 -7.81 -20.83 -0.62
CA GLY A 164 -7.55 -20.47 -2.02
C GLY A 164 -6.15 -19.90 -2.27
N PHE A 165 -5.21 -20.03 -1.33
CA PHE A 165 -3.80 -19.80 -1.61
C PHE A 165 -3.25 -20.90 -2.51
N SER A 166 -2.25 -20.57 -3.35
CA SER A 166 -1.39 -21.63 -3.89
C SER A 166 -0.53 -22.21 -2.75
N ARG A 167 -0.13 -23.48 -2.87
CA ARG A 167 0.74 -24.13 -1.88
C ARG A 167 2.01 -23.32 -1.59
N ARG A 168 2.66 -22.78 -2.63
CA ARG A 168 3.85 -21.93 -2.46
C ARG A 168 3.56 -20.65 -1.68
N LYS A 169 2.45 -19.94 -1.97
CA LYS A 169 2.09 -18.72 -1.24
C LYS A 169 1.71 -19.02 0.21
N ALA A 170 1.04 -20.14 0.46
CA ALA A 170 0.76 -20.61 1.81
C ALA A 170 2.05 -20.83 2.61
N GLU A 171 3.01 -21.56 2.04
CA GLU A 171 4.35 -21.74 2.63
C GLU A 171 5.06 -20.40 2.90
N TYR A 172 4.97 -19.45 1.97
CA TYR A 172 5.61 -18.14 2.11
C TYR A 172 4.99 -17.31 3.24
N VAL A 173 3.66 -17.30 3.38
CA VAL A 173 2.97 -16.59 4.47
C VAL A 173 3.32 -17.21 5.82
N VAL A 174 3.24 -18.54 5.96
CA VAL A 174 3.58 -19.22 7.22
C VAL A 174 5.07 -19.04 7.56
N GLY A 175 5.95 -19.15 6.57
CA GLY A 175 7.39 -18.92 6.74
C GLY A 175 7.71 -17.48 7.15
N LEU A 176 7.08 -16.50 6.50
CA LEU A 176 7.20 -15.08 6.86
C LEU A 176 6.70 -14.82 8.28
N ALA A 177 5.59 -15.43 8.69
CA ALA A 177 5.03 -15.27 10.03
C ALA A 177 6.01 -15.71 11.12
N ARG A 178 6.75 -16.80 10.89
CA ARG A 178 7.82 -17.29 11.79
C ARG A 178 9.04 -16.36 11.83
N LEU A 179 9.24 -15.55 10.80
CA LEU A 179 10.34 -14.60 10.68
C LEU A 179 9.94 -13.16 11.01
N SER A 180 8.69 -12.91 11.43
CA SER A 180 8.17 -11.56 11.64
C SER A 180 9.05 -10.67 12.54
N PRO A 181 9.69 -11.17 13.62
CA PRO A 181 10.60 -10.35 14.44
C PRO A 181 11.79 -9.76 13.67
N THR A 182 12.16 -10.35 12.52
CA THR A 182 13.25 -9.84 11.67
C THR A 182 12.84 -8.64 10.81
N LEU A 183 11.55 -8.30 10.78
CA LEU A 183 11.02 -7.13 10.09
C LEU A 183 11.18 -5.84 10.92
N ASP A 184 11.44 -5.98 12.21
CA ASP A 184 11.65 -4.86 13.12
C ASP A 184 12.88 -4.05 12.71
N GLY A 185 12.75 -2.72 12.76
CA GLY A 185 13.85 -1.81 12.44
C GLY A 185 14.19 -1.67 10.95
N LEU A 186 13.52 -2.38 10.04
CA LEU A 186 13.74 -2.21 8.59
C LEU A 186 13.58 -0.75 8.14
N ALA A 187 12.66 0.01 8.74
CA ALA A 187 12.44 1.41 8.43
C ALA A 187 13.66 2.32 8.69
N ALA A 188 14.57 1.91 9.58
CA ALA A 188 15.79 2.66 9.90
C ALA A 188 16.95 2.38 8.93
N LEU A 189 16.83 1.37 8.06
CA LEU A 189 17.90 0.96 7.16
C LEU A 189 17.82 1.70 5.81
N PRO A 190 18.97 1.82 5.10
CA PRO A 190 18.99 2.26 3.71
C PRO A 190 18.20 1.32 2.80
N ASP A 191 17.62 1.86 1.73
CA ASP A 191 16.71 1.15 0.83
C ASP A 191 17.30 -0.15 0.26
N GLU A 192 18.57 -0.14 -0.14
CA GLU A 192 19.24 -1.34 -0.69
C GLU A 192 19.47 -2.42 0.37
N GLU A 193 19.68 -2.04 1.63
CA GLU A 193 19.79 -3.00 2.72
C GLU A 193 18.42 -3.61 3.07
N VAL A 194 17.35 -2.80 3.07
CA VAL A 194 15.97 -3.31 3.20
C VAL A 194 15.68 -4.32 2.10
N LYS A 195 15.97 -3.98 0.83
CA LYS A 195 15.76 -4.89 -0.30
C LYS A 195 16.56 -6.19 -0.14
N ALA A 196 17.83 -6.11 0.25
CA ALA A 196 18.67 -7.28 0.45
C ALA A 196 18.11 -8.21 1.53
N ARG A 197 17.70 -7.65 2.69
CA ARG A 197 17.10 -8.42 3.79
C ARG A 197 15.77 -9.06 3.39
N LEU A 198 14.88 -8.32 2.73
CA LEU A 198 13.61 -8.87 2.27
C LEU A 198 13.82 -9.98 1.24
N ARG A 199 14.74 -9.81 0.28
CA ARG A 199 15.03 -10.82 -0.75
C ARG A 199 15.68 -12.09 -0.21
N ALA A 200 16.26 -12.05 0.98
CA ALA A 200 16.76 -13.24 1.66
C ALA A 200 15.62 -14.12 2.21
N ILE A 201 14.42 -13.58 2.36
CA ILE A 201 13.24 -14.32 2.80
C ILE A 201 12.64 -15.08 1.60
N ARG A 202 12.48 -16.40 1.76
CA ARG A 202 11.90 -17.27 0.73
C ARG A 202 10.52 -16.76 0.31
N GLY A 203 10.35 -16.51 -0.99
CA GLY A 203 9.09 -16.04 -1.59
C GLY A 203 8.99 -14.53 -1.79
N LEU A 204 9.96 -13.76 -1.31
CA LEU A 204 10.05 -12.32 -1.54
C LEU A 204 11.11 -12.04 -2.61
N GLY A 205 10.68 -11.40 -3.70
CA GLY A 205 11.55 -10.96 -4.79
C GLY A 205 11.68 -9.44 -4.84
N GLU A 206 12.44 -8.95 -5.83
CA GLU A 206 12.62 -7.52 -6.10
C GLU A 206 11.28 -6.76 -6.15
N TRP A 207 10.30 -7.27 -6.91
CA TRP A 207 8.95 -6.69 -6.99
C TRP A 207 8.28 -6.51 -5.62
N THR A 208 8.45 -7.46 -4.70
CA THR A 208 7.87 -7.35 -3.35
C THR A 208 8.63 -6.34 -2.51
N ALA A 209 9.96 -6.32 -2.60
CA ALA A 209 10.79 -5.37 -1.87
C ALA A 209 10.54 -3.93 -2.33
N ASP A 210 10.45 -3.67 -3.64
CA ASP A 210 10.15 -2.34 -4.18
C ASP A 210 8.77 -1.86 -3.72
N TRP A 211 7.76 -2.73 -3.74
CA TRP A 211 6.43 -2.37 -3.22
C TRP A 211 6.40 -2.20 -1.71
N PHE A 212 7.23 -2.91 -0.95
CA PHE A 212 7.39 -2.68 0.49
C PHE A 212 8.00 -1.29 0.75
N LEU A 213 9.05 -0.91 0.02
CA LEU A 213 9.60 0.46 0.10
C LEU A 213 8.54 1.51 -0.25
N ALA A 214 7.77 1.28 -1.31
CA ALA A 214 6.79 2.23 -1.80
C ALA A 214 5.56 2.38 -0.90
N ARG A 215 4.94 1.26 -0.47
CA ARG A 215 3.63 1.23 0.18
C ARG A 215 3.67 0.95 1.68
N HIS A 216 4.75 0.40 2.22
CA HIS A 216 4.89 0.30 3.67
C HIS A 216 5.78 1.43 4.18
N LEU A 217 7.00 1.56 3.67
CA LEU A 217 7.93 2.58 4.17
C LEU A 217 7.69 3.98 3.59
N GLY A 218 6.90 4.12 2.52
CA GLY A 218 6.66 5.41 1.87
C GLY A 218 7.93 6.06 1.32
N ARG A 219 8.97 5.28 0.96
CA ARG A 219 10.25 5.82 0.50
C ARG A 219 10.06 6.63 -0.78
N PRO A 220 10.56 7.87 -0.85
CA PRO A 220 10.25 8.78 -1.96
C PRO A 220 10.82 8.28 -3.29
N GLN A 221 11.96 7.59 -3.26
CA GLN A 221 12.65 7.05 -4.44
C GLN A 221 12.25 5.61 -4.81
N ALA A 222 11.27 5.01 -4.12
CA ALA A 222 10.82 3.67 -4.47
C ALA A 222 10.22 3.64 -5.89
N TRP A 223 10.74 2.74 -6.74
CA TRP A 223 10.38 2.66 -8.15
C TRP A 223 10.13 1.20 -8.57
N PRO A 224 8.93 0.64 -8.36
CA PRO A 224 8.59 -0.74 -8.69
C PRO A 224 8.47 -1.00 -10.22
N ALA A 225 9.53 -0.75 -10.99
CA ALA A 225 9.54 -0.82 -12.46
C ALA A 225 9.18 -2.20 -13.03
N GLY A 226 9.43 -3.27 -12.26
CA GLY A 226 9.07 -4.64 -12.63
C GLY A 226 7.57 -4.94 -12.55
N ASP A 227 6.77 -4.04 -11.98
CA ASP A 227 5.32 -4.21 -11.86
C ASP A 227 4.60 -3.95 -13.19
N LEU A 228 3.76 -4.90 -13.62
CA LEU A 228 3.03 -4.78 -14.89
C LEU A 228 2.07 -3.57 -14.91
N GLY A 229 1.44 -3.25 -13.78
CA GLY A 229 0.57 -2.08 -13.66
C GLY A 229 1.35 -0.79 -13.80
N VAL A 230 2.52 -0.70 -13.15
CA VAL A 230 3.44 0.44 -13.29
C VAL A 230 3.91 0.58 -14.73
N ARG A 231 4.35 -0.51 -15.37
CA ARG A 231 4.77 -0.49 -16.78
C ARG A 231 3.67 0.00 -17.70
N LYS A 232 2.43 -0.50 -17.53
CA LYS A 232 1.28 -0.06 -18.33
C LYS A 232 0.97 1.41 -18.10
N ALA A 233 0.97 1.87 -16.85
CA ALA A 233 0.74 3.28 -16.52
C ALA A 233 1.82 4.18 -17.15
N VAL A 234 3.11 3.87 -16.95
CA VAL A 234 4.20 4.66 -17.54
C VAL A 234 4.11 4.64 -19.08
N SER A 235 3.80 3.50 -19.68
CA SER A 235 3.61 3.40 -21.14
C SER A 235 2.45 4.25 -21.65
N ALA A 236 1.34 4.31 -20.91
CA ALA A 236 0.17 5.12 -21.30
C ALA A 236 0.49 6.62 -21.35
N PHE A 237 1.32 7.11 -20.42
CA PHE A 237 1.65 8.54 -20.30
C PHE A 237 2.93 8.94 -21.05
N TYR A 238 3.92 8.06 -21.14
CA TYR A 238 5.25 8.35 -21.68
C TYR A 238 5.67 7.46 -22.85
N GLY A 239 4.89 6.43 -23.18
CA GLY A 239 5.23 5.49 -24.24
C GLY A 239 4.98 6.02 -25.65
N GLY A 240 4.28 7.15 -25.82
CA GLY A 240 3.99 7.70 -27.16
C GLY A 240 3.23 6.72 -28.06
N GLY A 241 2.30 5.93 -27.48
CA GLY A 241 1.49 4.95 -28.20
C GLY A 241 2.09 3.53 -28.25
N ARG A 242 3.27 3.28 -27.67
CA ARG A 242 3.83 1.92 -27.54
C ARG A 242 3.91 1.47 -26.09
N GLU A 243 3.93 0.15 -25.89
CA GLU A 243 4.24 -0.44 -24.59
C GLU A 243 5.77 -0.41 -24.35
N LEU A 244 6.17 0.12 -23.18
CA LEU A 244 7.55 0.15 -22.73
C LEU A 244 7.94 -1.19 -22.09
N SER A 245 9.16 -1.61 -22.34
CA SER A 245 9.79 -2.74 -21.65
C SER A 245 10.09 -2.40 -20.19
N THR A 246 10.30 -3.43 -19.37
CA THR A 246 10.70 -3.25 -17.96
C THR A 246 11.99 -2.41 -17.84
N GLU A 247 12.95 -2.62 -18.75
CA GLU A 247 14.24 -1.94 -18.71
C GLU A 247 14.10 -0.45 -19.05
N GLU A 248 13.28 -0.11 -20.04
CA GLU A 248 12.98 1.29 -20.36
C GLU A 248 12.30 1.99 -19.20
N VAL A 249 11.30 1.35 -18.57
CA VAL A 249 10.62 1.90 -17.38
C VAL A 249 11.59 2.04 -16.22
N ARG A 250 12.52 1.09 -16.03
CA ARG A 250 13.57 1.18 -15.01
C ARG A 250 14.48 2.39 -15.25
N GLY A 251 14.96 2.58 -16.48
CA GLY A 251 15.80 3.72 -16.87
C GLY A 251 15.13 5.08 -16.68
N MET A 252 13.79 5.15 -16.78
CA MET A 252 13.03 6.38 -16.54
C MET A 252 13.02 6.83 -15.07
N GLY A 253 13.35 5.97 -14.10
CA GLY A 253 13.31 6.33 -12.68
C GLY A 253 14.16 7.56 -12.34
N ALA A 254 15.26 7.81 -13.04
CA ALA A 254 16.12 8.97 -12.84
C ALA A 254 15.42 10.31 -13.18
N ARG A 255 14.49 10.30 -14.15
CA ARG A 255 13.70 11.48 -14.54
C ARG A 255 12.83 12.00 -13.41
N PHE A 256 12.40 11.10 -12.53
CA PHE A 256 11.43 11.40 -11.49
C PHE A 256 12.07 11.60 -10.12
N ALA A 257 13.40 11.70 -10.03
CA ALA A 257 14.08 11.90 -8.75
C ALA A 257 13.76 13.29 -8.15
N PRO A 258 13.53 13.40 -6.83
CA PRO A 258 13.46 12.33 -5.82
C PRO A 258 12.05 11.72 -5.61
N PHE A 259 11.08 12.01 -6.47
CA PHE A 259 9.66 11.68 -6.33
C PHE A 259 9.18 10.48 -7.18
N GLN A 260 10.02 9.47 -7.35
CA GLN A 260 9.67 8.25 -8.09
C GLN A 260 8.38 7.61 -7.57
N ASN A 261 8.25 7.49 -6.25
CA ASN A 261 7.14 6.79 -5.63
C ASN A 261 5.80 7.52 -5.86
N LEU A 262 5.76 8.84 -5.60
CA LEU A 262 4.56 9.64 -5.87
C LEU A 262 4.22 9.66 -7.36
N THR A 263 5.22 9.74 -8.24
CA THR A 263 5.00 9.59 -9.68
C THR A 263 4.31 8.28 -10.02
N VAL A 264 4.80 7.15 -9.52
CA VAL A 264 4.17 5.82 -9.73
C VAL A 264 2.71 5.83 -9.28
N HIS A 265 2.45 6.33 -8.07
CA HIS A 265 1.10 6.34 -7.53
C HIS A 265 0.14 7.22 -8.33
N TYR A 266 0.58 8.41 -8.74
CA TYR A 266 -0.23 9.32 -9.53
C TYR A 266 -0.54 8.74 -10.91
N LEU A 267 0.45 8.19 -11.62
CA LEU A 267 0.23 7.55 -12.92
C LEU A 267 -0.71 6.34 -12.82
N LEU A 268 -0.59 5.53 -11.76
CA LEU A 268 -1.48 4.40 -11.51
C LEU A 268 -2.93 4.82 -11.25
N VAL A 269 -3.15 5.91 -10.50
CA VAL A 269 -4.50 6.42 -10.24
C VAL A 269 -5.05 7.09 -11.51
N ALA A 270 -4.23 7.88 -12.17
CA ALA A 270 -4.57 8.60 -13.39
C ALA A 270 -4.98 7.67 -14.55
N GLY A 271 -4.39 6.48 -14.63
CA GLY A 271 -4.75 5.47 -15.63
C GLY A 271 -5.98 4.63 -15.27
N ARG A 272 -6.49 4.71 -14.03
CA ARG A 272 -7.75 4.05 -13.62
C ARG A 272 -8.94 4.99 -13.64
N LEU A 273 -8.73 6.24 -13.25
CA LEU A 273 -9.79 7.24 -13.18
C LEU A 273 -9.92 7.98 -14.52
N PRO A 274 -11.16 8.19 -15.01
CA PRO A 274 -11.42 8.92 -16.23
C PRO A 274 -10.87 10.36 -16.18
#